data_AF-A0A7M3Z4G0-F1
#
_entry.id   AF-A0A7M3Z4G0-F1
#
_cell.length_a   1.000
_cell.length_b   1.000
_cell.length_c   1.000
_cell.angle_alpha   90.00
_cell.angle_beta   90.00
_cell.angle_gamma   90.00
#
_symmetry.space_group_name_H-M   'P 1'
#
loop_
_entity.id
_entity.type
_entity.pdbx_description
1 polymer ?
#
loop_
_entity_poly.entity_id
_entity_poly.type
_entity_poly.pdbx_seq_one_letter_code
_entity_poly.pdbx_strand_id
1 'polypeptide(L)'
;MFDGHGLDLSEAPQPISDEELRERQTKIAELCGQDSIIIIVNNSESIRSADVEYPYRASSDMLYFTGWDSPNAIFCICNGSK
;
A
#
# COMPACT_ATOMS: atom_id res chain seq x y z
N MET A 1 -28.47 14.17 14.30
CA MET A 1 -27.95 15.54 14.42
C MET A 1 -26.79 15.77 13.45
N PHE A 2 -26.81 15.15 12.25
CA PHE A 2 -25.81 15.38 11.19
C PHE A 2 -26.42 15.35 9.77
N ASP A 3 -27.73 15.15 9.62
CA ASP A 3 -28.37 15.18 8.30
C ASP A 3 -28.54 16.64 7.84
N GLY A 4 -27.94 17.00 6.70
CA GLY A 4 -28.23 18.27 6.00
C GLY A 4 -27.13 19.34 5.95
N HIS A 5 -25.88 19.07 6.36
CA HIS A 5 -24.79 20.05 6.28
C HIS A 5 -23.93 19.99 5.00
N GLY A 6 -24.30 19.18 4.00
CA GLY A 6 -23.55 19.05 2.74
C GLY A 6 -22.17 18.40 2.90
N LEU A 7 -21.92 17.77 4.04
CA LEU A 7 -20.75 16.94 4.34
C LEU A 7 -21.10 15.44 4.31
N ASP A 8 -22.18 15.08 3.63
CA ASP A 8 -22.47 13.66 3.37
C ASP A 8 -21.32 13.13 2.53
N LEU A 9 -20.48 12.30 3.17
CA LEU A 9 -19.42 11.61 2.48
C LEU A 9 -20.07 10.77 1.39
N SER A 10 -19.59 10.91 0.16
CA SER A 10 -20.02 10.05 -0.94
C SER A 10 -19.74 8.59 -0.59
N GLU A 11 -20.37 7.68 -1.33
CA GLU A 11 -20.04 6.27 -1.24
C GLU A 11 -18.52 6.06 -1.36
N ALA A 12 -18.01 5.14 -0.54
CA ALA A 12 -16.61 4.78 -0.56
C ALA A 12 -16.25 4.22 -1.96
N PRO A 13 -15.02 4.47 -2.44
CA PRO A 13 -14.58 3.88 -3.69
C PRO A 13 -14.60 2.35 -3.60
N GLN A 14 -14.85 1.71 -4.73
CA GLN A 14 -14.74 0.26 -4.82
C GLN A 14 -13.29 -0.18 -4.53
N PRO A 15 -13.09 -1.34 -3.90
CA PRO A 15 -11.76 -1.86 -3.64
C PRO A 15 -11.02 -2.14 -4.96
N ILE A 16 -9.70 -2.04 -4.91
CA ILE A 16 -8.83 -2.35 -6.05
C ILE A 16 -8.90 -3.86 -6.31
N SER A 17 -9.04 -4.27 -7.57
CA SER A 17 -9.06 -5.68 -7.94
C SER A 17 -7.66 -6.29 -7.89
N ASP A 18 -7.58 -7.60 -7.62
CA ASP A 18 -6.32 -8.33 -7.67
C ASP A 18 -5.63 -8.24 -9.03
N GLU A 19 -6.42 -8.13 -10.11
CA GLU A 19 -5.90 -8.00 -11.47
C GLU A 19 -5.16 -6.67 -11.68
N GLU A 20 -5.76 -5.57 -11.24
CA GLU A 20 -5.11 -4.25 -11.30
C GLU A 20 -3.82 -4.23 -10.47
N LEU A 21 -3.80 -4.87 -9.30
CA LEU A 21 -2.59 -5.00 -8.49
C LEU A 21 -1.50 -5.81 -9.22
N ARG A 22 -1.85 -6.95 -9.81
CA ARG A 22 -0.91 -7.77 -10.61
C ARG A 22 -0.36 -7.01 -11.80
N GLU A 23 -1.20 -6.24 -12.50
CA GLU A 23 -0.74 -5.40 -13.62
C GLU A 23 0.29 -4.36 -13.17
N ARG A 24 0.05 -3.67 -12.04
CA ARG A 24 1.00 -2.68 -11.49
C ARG A 24 2.34 -3.31 -11.12
N GLN A 25 2.29 -4.48 -10.46
CA GLN A 25 3.48 -5.24 -10.08
C GLN A 25 4.27 -5.69 -11.32
N THR A 26 3.58 -6.12 -12.37
CA THR A 26 4.21 -6.51 -13.65
C THR A 26 4.88 -5.31 -14.30
N LYS A 27 4.18 -4.17 -14.39
CA LYS A 27 4.72 -2.93 -14.99
C LYS A 27 6.00 -2.46 -14.30
N ILE A 28 6.09 -2.49 -12.97
CA ILE A 28 7.32 -2.10 -12.26
C ILE A 28 8.44 -3.13 -12.42
N ALA A 29 8.11 -4.43 -12.49
CA ALA A 29 9.08 -5.49 -12.73
C ALA A 29 9.74 -5.37 -14.11
N GLU A 30 8.97 -5.00 -15.14
CA GLU A 30 9.45 -4.78 -16.51
C GLU A 30 10.44 -3.61 -16.62
N LEU A 31 10.36 -2.63 -15.73
CA LEU A 31 11.31 -1.51 -15.66
C LEU A 31 12.64 -1.90 -15.03
N CYS A 32 12.70 -3.07 -14.38
CA CYS A 32 13.89 -3.57 -13.71
C CYS A 32 14.64 -4.57 -14.58
N GLY A 33 15.97 -4.61 -14.43
CA GLY A 33 16.82 -5.54 -15.18
C GLY A 33 16.50 -7.02 -14.87
N GLN A 34 16.96 -7.91 -15.75
CA GLN A 34 16.98 -9.34 -15.43
C GLN A 34 17.88 -9.60 -14.21
N ASP A 35 17.56 -10.65 -13.45
CA ASP A 35 18.27 -11.06 -12.24
C ASP A 35 18.35 -9.97 -11.16
N SER A 36 17.24 -9.24 -10.99
CA SER A 36 17.11 -8.17 -9.99
C SER A 36 16.01 -8.46 -8.97
N ILE A 37 16.08 -7.79 -7.82
CA ILE A 37 15.06 -7.83 -6.77
C ILE A 37 14.66 -6.41 -6.38
N ILE A 38 13.35 -6.17 -6.33
CA ILE A 38 12.77 -4.96 -5.74
C ILE A 38 12.35 -5.31 -4.32
N ILE A 39 12.70 -4.47 -3.36
CA ILE A 39 12.31 -4.60 -1.96
C ILE A 39 11.69 -3.28 -1.51
N ILE A 40 10.40 -3.32 -1.13
CA ILE A 40 9.68 -2.20 -0.55
C ILE A 40 9.36 -2.56 0.91
N VAL A 41 9.90 -1.76 1.82
CA VAL A 41 9.66 -1.90 3.26
C VAL A 41 8.50 -1.00 3.65
N ASN A 42 7.52 -1.53 4.38
CA ASN A 42 6.40 -0.73 4.83
C ASN A 42 6.82 0.25 5.94
N ASN A 43 5.99 1.25 6.19
CA ASN A 43 6.19 2.16 7.32
C ASN A 43 6.17 1.40 8.65
N SER A 44 6.99 1.84 9.60
CA SER A 44 6.85 1.42 11.00
C SER A 44 5.76 2.22 11.69
N GLU A 45 5.22 1.66 12.78
CA GLU A 45 4.33 2.39 13.68
C GLU A 45 5.05 3.62 14.27
N SER A 46 4.33 4.74 14.39
CA SER A 46 4.88 6.00 14.86
C SER A 46 4.32 6.36 16.23
N ILE A 47 5.24 6.65 17.17
CA ILE A 47 4.91 7.00 18.54
C ILE A 47 4.76 8.51 18.67
N ARG A 48 3.66 8.98 19.26
CA ARG A 48 3.43 10.40 19.55
C ARG A 48 4.01 10.80 20.91
N SER A 49 3.74 9.99 21.94
CA SER A 49 4.29 10.13 23.30
C SER A 49 4.46 8.76 23.94
N ALA A 50 5.00 8.69 25.17
CA ALA A 50 5.38 7.43 25.81
C ALA A 50 4.30 6.33 25.82
N ASP A 51 3.03 6.70 25.85
CA ASP A 51 1.86 5.82 25.94
C ASP A 51 0.83 6.06 24.81
N VAL A 52 1.14 6.89 23.83
CA VAL A 52 0.22 7.24 22.73
C VAL A 52 0.90 7.07 21.38
N GLU A 53 0.26 6.27 20.53
CA GLU A 53 0.65 6.05 19.15
C GLU A 53 -0.16 6.94 18.19
N TYR A 54 0.43 7.28 17.05
CA TYR A 54 -0.33 7.81 15.93
C TYR A 54 -1.10 6.68 15.25
N PRO A 55 -2.28 6.96 14.65
CA PRO A 55 -2.94 5.99 13.80
C PRO A 55 -1.99 5.49 12.71
N TYR A 56 -1.87 4.18 12.59
CA TYR A 56 -0.98 3.56 11.62
C TYR A 56 -1.40 3.92 10.19
N ARG A 57 -0.41 4.15 9.33
CA ARG A 57 -0.60 4.34 7.89
C ARG A 57 0.54 3.67 7.12
N ALA A 58 0.19 2.71 6.28
CA ALA A 58 1.13 2.10 5.34
C ALA A 58 1.70 3.12 4.34
N SER A 59 2.86 2.79 3.77
CA SER A 59 3.48 3.60 2.73
C SER A 59 2.60 3.64 1.48
N SER A 60 2.69 4.73 0.71
CA SER A 60 1.95 4.86 -0.56
C SER A 60 2.27 3.72 -1.52
N ASP A 61 3.53 3.31 -1.56
CA ASP A 61 4.01 2.26 -2.47
C ASP A 61 3.44 0.90 -2.07
N MET A 62 3.40 0.61 -0.76
CA MET A 62 2.80 -0.62 -0.25
C MET A 62 1.32 -0.72 -0.61
N LEU A 63 0.56 0.34 -0.36
CA LEU A 63 -0.86 0.42 -0.72
C LEU A 63 -1.07 0.33 -2.24
N TYR A 64 -0.21 0.98 -3.03
CA TYR A 64 -0.37 1.01 -4.48
C TYR A 64 -0.13 -0.34 -5.14
N PHE A 65 0.92 -1.06 -4.72
CA PHE A 65 1.31 -2.34 -5.32
C PHE A 65 0.60 -3.54 -4.72
N THR A 66 0.21 -3.48 -3.45
CA THR A 66 -0.31 -4.66 -2.74
C THR A 66 -1.67 -4.44 -2.07
N GLY A 67 -2.08 -3.18 -1.87
CA GLY A 67 -3.24 -2.86 -1.02
C GLY A 67 -3.02 -3.13 0.47
N TRP A 68 -1.83 -3.56 0.89
CA TRP A 68 -1.53 -3.94 2.28
C TRP A 68 -1.43 -2.72 3.19
N ASP A 69 -2.30 -2.66 4.20
CA ASP A 69 -2.50 -1.51 5.09
C ASP A 69 -2.06 -1.75 6.53
N SER A 70 -1.41 -2.89 6.81
CA SER A 70 -0.96 -3.29 8.15
C SER A 70 0.56 -3.14 8.35
N PRO A 71 1.05 -2.92 9.58
CA PRO A 71 2.47 -2.73 9.87
C PRO A 71 3.30 -4.02 9.69
N ASN A 72 4.62 -3.89 9.83
CA ASN A 72 5.57 -5.01 9.89
C ASN A 72 5.55 -5.93 8.65
N ALA A 73 5.52 -5.32 7.47
CA ALA A 73 5.47 -6.04 6.20
C ALA A 73 6.54 -5.56 5.22
N ILE A 74 6.97 -6.48 4.36
CA ILE A 74 7.92 -6.25 3.26
C ILE A 74 7.30 -6.82 2.00
N PHE A 75 7.30 -6.04 0.93
CA PHE A 75 6.91 -6.49 -0.39
C PHE A 75 8.15 -6.69 -1.26
N CYS A 76 8.25 -7.85 -1.91
CA CYS A 76 9.38 -8.20 -2.77
C CYS A 76 8.90 -8.65 -4.15
N ILE A 77 9.59 -8.21 -5.20
CA ILE A 77 9.45 -8.73 -6.56
C ILE A 77 10.81 -9.24 -7.01
N CYS A 78 10.89 -10.52 -7.38
CA CYS A 78 12.08 -11.13 -7.94
C CYS A 78 11.94 -11.25 -9.45
N ASN A 79 12.77 -10.55 -10.21
CA ASN A 79 12.83 -10.67 -11.66
C ASN A 79 13.89 -11.71 -12.04
N GLY A 80 13.60 -12.97 -11.75
CA GLY A 80 14.50 -14.08 -12.05
C GLY A 80 14.47 -14.45 -13.53
N SER A 81 15.64 -14.82 -14.08
CA SER A 81 15.68 -15.64 -15.29
C SER A 81 15.07 -17.03 -15.02
N LYS A 82 14.33 -17.57 -15.99
CA LYS A 82 13.76 -18.93 -15.93
C LYS A 82 14.83 -20.01 -15.89
#